data_AF-A0AAV5GGP6-F1
#
_entry.id   AF-A0AAV5GGP6-F1
#
_cell.length_a   1.000
_cell.length_b   1.000
_cell.length_c   1.000
_cell.angle_alpha   90.00
_cell.angle_beta   90.00
_cell.angle_gamma   90.00
#
_symmetry.space_group_name_H-M   'P 1'
#
loop_
_entity.id
_entity.type
_entity.pdbx_description
1 polymer ?
#
loop_
_entity_poly.entity_id
_entity_poly.type
_entity_poly.pdbx_seq_one_letter_code
_entity_poly.pdbx_strand_id
1 'polypeptide(L)'
;MATQTLTTTVAPAVTKLAARGSYSPLEPSGVLDSYERLDLTPVIGTQYRNVQLPDLLKADKANELLRELAIIISRRNVVFFKDQKRKLTNDELKTLARKLGSLSGGPSESGLHIHPTEHRPDEELSPITRSFTQPRRPGRSLLASVGVHSDVTFEPAPSSFAILNMHTLPAEGGGDTVWYSAYEAYDRLSPHYAEWLEGLTALHDGNGFHLRAKALGIQVHEGPRGHPKNVGANLQAVHPVIRTNPVTGCASPSPAFACELADKAHLSAGKGLFVNPAFTRKIVELNEDESQQTLKYLYSVIIENHDLQVRYRWDLNDVAIWSNTSSFHNVTVDYEGESVREGNRTVAVGEEPFFDPASKGRREALGLPPWL
;
A
#
# COMPACT_ATOMS: atom_id res chain seq x y z
N MET A 1 -37.19 8.45 -17.38
CA MET A 1 -36.66 8.98 -16.11
C MET A 1 -35.31 9.60 -16.41
N ALA A 2 -35.18 10.91 -16.16
CA ALA A 2 -34.03 11.70 -16.58
C ALA A 2 -32.79 11.35 -15.74
N THR A 3 -31.71 10.98 -16.42
CA THR A 3 -30.39 10.76 -15.82
C THR A 3 -29.81 12.13 -15.45
N GLN A 4 -29.78 12.45 -14.15
CA GLN A 4 -29.05 13.62 -13.67
C GLN A 4 -27.55 13.31 -13.75
N THR A 5 -26.91 13.85 -14.79
CA THR A 5 -25.46 13.94 -14.86
C THR A 5 -25.01 14.99 -13.84
N LEU A 6 -24.51 14.53 -12.69
CA LEU A 6 -23.83 15.39 -11.74
C LEU A 6 -22.46 15.77 -12.33
N THR A 7 -22.41 16.88 -13.06
CA THR A 7 -21.17 17.58 -13.41
C THR A 7 -20.70 18.36 -12.19
N THR A 8 -20.08 17.66 -11.24
CA THR A 8 -19.28 18.32 -10.20
C THR A 8 -17.96 18.73 -10.85
N THR A 9 -17.83 20.01 -11.21
CA THR A 9 -16.54 20.60 -11.58
C THR A 9 -15.62 20.55 -10.36
N VAL A 10 -14.73 19.56 -10.32
CA VAL A 10 -13.65 19.48 -9.35
C VAL A 10 -12.60 20.49 -9.81
N ALA A 11 -12.54 21.65 -9.16
CA ALA A 11 -11.38 22.51 -9.28
C ALA A 11 -10.13 21.72 -8.85
N PRO A 12 -8.94 21.92 -9.45
CA PRO A 12 -7.73 21.23 -9.04
C PRO A 12 -7.39 21.72 -7.63
N ALA A 13 -7.88 21.02 -6.63
CA ALA A 13 -7.44 21.19 -5.27
C ALA A 13 -6.02 20.64 -5.24
N VAL A 14 -5.03 21.53 -5.38
CA VAL A 14 -3.72 21.30 -4.81
C VAL A 14 -3.97 21.23 -3.30
N THR A 15 -4.30 20.03 -2.82
CA THR A 15 -4.70 19.78 -1.44
C THR A 15 -3.52 20.15 -0.57
N LYS A 16 -3.66 21.26 0.16
CA LYS A 16 -2.63 21.77 1.07
C LYS A 16 -2.25 20.66 2.05
N LEU A 17 -1.02 20.17 1.94
CA LEU A 17 -0.46 19.21 2.88
C LEU A 17 -0.18 19.90 4.21
N ALA A 18 -1.00 19.59 5.21
CA ALA A 18 -0.75 19.92 6.61
C ALA A 18 -0.65 18.65 7.49
N ALA A 19 -0.37 17.49 6.89
CA ALA A 19 -0.37 16.21 7.63
C ALA A 19 0.89 15.96 8.48
N ARG A 20 2.05 16.57 8.13
CA ARG A 20 3.34 16.23 8.76
C ARG A 20 3.94 17.30 9.68
N GLY A 21 3.50 18.55 9.59
CA GLY A 21 4.23 19.69 10.15
C GLY A 21 5.68 19.86 9.60
N SER A 22 6.10 18.98 8.67
CA SER A 22 7.40 18.97 8.02
C SER A 22 7.26 18.51 6.57
N TYR A 23 8.01 19.17 5.71
CA TYR A 23 7.93 19.13 4.26
C TYR A 23 9.07 18.29 3.63
N SER A 24 9.96 17.76 4.48
CA SER A 24 11.12 16.97 4.08
C SER A 24 10.89 15.45 4.27
N PRO A 25 11.54 14.61 3.44
CA PRO A 25 11.64 13.17 3.68
C PRO A 25 12.16 12.86 5.09
N LEU A 26 11.80 11.70 5.63
CA LEU A 26 12.39 11.26 6.89
C LEU A 26 13.77 10.66 6.65
N GLU A 27 14.74 11.13 7.43
CA GLU A 27 16.09 10.60 7.40
C GLU A 27 16.26 9.36 8.29
N PRO A 28 16.96 8.32 7.81
CA PRO A 28 17.30 7.14 8.59
C PRO A 28 18.35 7.51 9.64
N SER A 29 18.29 6.86 10.81
CA SER A 29 19.31 7.02 11.86
C SER A 29 20.47 6.02 11.75
N GLY A 30 20.30 4.92 11.00
CA GLY A 30 21.21 3.79 10.95
C GLY A 30 21.11 2.85 12.16
N VAL A 31 20.11 3.02 13.04
CA VAL A 31 19.93 2.20 14.24
C VAL A 31 19.58 0.74 13.92
N LEU A 32 19.10 0.45 12.70
CA LEU A 32 18.84 -0.90 12.22
C LEU A 32 19.98 -1.49 11.38
N ASP A 33 21.08 -0.77 11.14
CA ASP A 33 22.16 -1.25 10.27
C ASP A 33 22.98 -2.38 10.90
N SER A 34 22.95 -2.54 12.22
CA SER A 34 23.59 -3.67 12.92
C SER A 34 22.81 -4.99 12.77
N TYR A 35 21.56 -4.94 12.30
CA TYR A 35 20.74 -6.13 12.15
C TYR A 35 21.00 -6.78 10.80
N GLU A 36 21.20 -8.10 10.80
CA GLU A 36 21.41 -8.87 9.58
C GLU A 36 20.16 -8.79 8.68
N ARG A 37 20.33 -8.29 7.45
CA ARG A 37 19.27 -8.20 6.45
C ARG A 37 19.78 -8.54 5.05
N LEU A 38 18.86 -8.96 4.19
CA LEU A 38 19.10 -9.26 2.78
C LEU A 38 18.01 -8.62 1.92
N ASP A 39 18.41 -7.84 0.92
CA ASP A 39 17.50 -7.39 -0.12
C ASP A 39 17.17 -8.56 -1.06
N LEU A 40 15.88 -8.90 -1.17
CA LEU A 40 15.44 -10.08 -1.93
C LEU A 40 15.45 -9.83 -3.43
N THR A 41 15.24 -8.58 -3.85
CA THR A 41 15.39 -8.13 -5.24
C THR A 41 16.06 -6.75 -5.27
N PRO A 42 16.61 -6.31 -6.41
CA PRO A 42 17.28 -5.02 -6.51
C PRO A 42 16.37 -3.84 -6.10
N VAL A 43 15.11 -3.85 -6.53
CA VAL A 43 14.22 -2.70 -6.36
C VAL A 43 13.25 -2.84 -5.18
N ILE A 44 12.86 -4.05 -4.79
CA ILE A 44 11.81 -4.25 -3.78
C ILE A 44 12.13 -5.40 -2.82
N GLY A 45 11.69 -5.27 -1.57
CA GLY A 45 11.77 -6.35 -0.60
C GLY A 45 13.09 -6.41 0.14
N THR A 46 13.00 -6.44 1.47
CA THR A 46 14.14 -6.65 2.37
C THR A 46 13.74 -7.63 3.45
N GLN A 47 14.53 -8.68 3.64
CA GLN A 47 14.29 -9.68 4.68
C GLN A 47 15.27 -9.48 5.84
N TYR A 48 14.73 -9.30 7.05
CA TYR A 48 15.50 -9.32 8.29
C TYR A 48 15.70 -10.77 8.76
N ARG A 49 16.91 -11.05 9.25
CA ARG A 49 17.30 -12.37 9.77
C ARG A 49 17.51 -12.28 11.27
N ASN A 50 17.04 -13.30 11.99
CA ASN A 50 17.21 -13.41 13.45
C ASN A 50 16.62 -12.22 14.25
N VAL A 51 15.62 -11.54 13.69
CA VAL A 51 14.94 -10.41 14.36
C VAL A 51 13.54 -10.83 14.78
N GLN A 52 13.22 -10.67 16.06
CA GLN A 52 11.88 -10.92 16.60
C GLN A 52 11.19 -9.58 16.85
N LEU A 53 10.06 -9.34 16.20
CA LEU A 53 9.30 -8.08 16.34
C LEU A 53 8.84 -7.78 17.78
N PRO A 54 8.45 -8.77 18.61
CA PRO A 54 8.16 -8.52 20.03
C PRO A 54 9.35 -7.92 20.79
N ASP A 55 10.58 -8.20 20.37
CA ASP A 55 11.79 -7.70 21.02
C ASP A 55 12.04 -6.24 20.61
N LEU A 56 11.83 -5.91 19.32
CA LEU A 56 11.88 -4.52 18.87
C LEU A 56 10.83 -3.64 19.55
N LEU A 57 9.62 -4.17 19.77
CA LEU A 57 8.54 -3.46 20.46
C LEU A 57 8.85 -3.15 21.94
N LYS A 58 9.68 -3.99 22.58
CA LYS A 58 10.01 -3.92 24.02
C LYS A 58 11.40 -3.35 24.31
N ALA A 59 12.20 -3.08 23.28
CA ALA A 59 13.54 -2.52 23.43
C ALA A 59 13.50 -1.10 24.01
N ASP A 60 14.54 -0.70 24.75
CA ASP A 60 14.64 0.66 25.33
C ASP A 60 14.52 1.76 24.26
N LYS A 61 14.99 1.49 23.05
CA LYS A 61 14.93 2.38 21.88
C LYS A 61 13.84 2.00 20.88
N ALA A 62 12.75 1.37 21.32
CA ALA A 62 11.69 0.86 20.43
C ALA A 62 11.18 1.92 19.43
N ASN A 63 10.97 3.17 19.85
CA ASN A 63 10.48 4.21 18.94
C ASN A 63 11.50 4.60 17.86
N GLU A 64 12.80 4.66 18.19
CA GLU A 64 13.85 4.93 17.19
C GLU A 64 13.92 3.78 16.17
N LEU A 65 13.93 2.53 16.65
CA LEU A 65 13.96 1.32 15.82
C LEU A 65 12.75 1.25 14.88
N LEU A 66 11.54 1.51 15.39
CA LEU A 66 10.31 1.42 14.62
C LEU A 66 10.13 2.59 13.64
N ARG A 67 10.62 3.78 13.99
CA ARG A 67 10.69 4.91 13.05
C ARG A 67 11.61 4.56 11.88
N GLU A 68 12.79 4.03 12.15
CA GLU A 68 13.72 3.60 11.11
C GLU A 68 13.14 2.46 10.26
N LEU A 69 12.45 1.51 10.90
CA LEU A 69 11.75 0.44 10.20
C LEU A 69 10.70 0.99 9.21
N ALA A 70 9.90 1.99 9.61
CA ALA A 70 8.92 2.63 8.73
C ALA A 70 9.57 3.31 7.51
N ILE A 71 10.76 3.92 7.69
CA ILE A 71 11.54 4.51 6.59
C ILE A 71 12.02 3.41 5.64
N ILE A 72 12.58 2.32 6.18
CA ILE A 72 13.08 1.20 5.39
C ILE A 72 11.95 0.55 4.60
N ILE A 73 10.79 0.29 5.23
CA ILE A 73 9.60 -0.22 4.56
C ILE A 73 9.17 0.71 3.43
N SER A 74 9.17 2.02 3.65
CA SER A 74 8.75 2.99 2.64
C SER A 74 9.73 3.12 1.47
N ARG A 75 11.03 2.86 1.70
CA ARG A 75 12.07 2.82 0.66
C ARG A 75 12.10 1.51 -0.11
N ARG A 76 11.84 0.40 0.58
CA ARG A 76 11.94 -0.98 0.05
C ARG A 76 10.59 -1.59 -0.30
N ASN A 77 9.51 -0.81 -0.14
CA ASN A 77 8.10 -1.14 -0.34
C ASN A 77 7.55 -2.22 0.61
N VAL A 78 8.31 -3.29 0.89
CA VAL A 78 7.95 -4.37 1.81
C VAL A 78 9.17 -4.92 2.53
N VAL A 79 9.01 -5.32 3.78
CA VAL A 79 10.00 -6.05 4.57
C VAL A 79 9.43 -7.34 5.14
N PHE A 80 10.31 -8.31 5.37
CA PHE A 80 9.95 -9.64 5.84
C PHE A 80 10.73 -10.00 7.11
N PHE A 81 10.05 -10.63 8.06
CA PHE A 81 10.62 -11.18 9.28
C PHE A 81 10.30 -12.66 9.34
N LYS A 82 11.32 -13.50 9.21
CA LYS A 82 11.14 -14.95 9.23
C LYS A 82 11.01 -15.48 10.65
N ASP A 83 10.32 -16.61 10.79
CA ASP A 83 10.40 -17.48 11.98
C ASP A 83 10.20 -16.68 13.29
N GLN A 84 9.03 -16.03 13.42
CA GLN A 84 8.68 -15.29 14.64
C GLN A 84 8.34 -16.25 15.79
N LYS A 85 9.36 -16.94 16.33
CA LYS A 85 9.28 -17.91 17.43
C LYS A 85 8.59 -17.36 18.67
N ARG A 86 8.78 -16.07 18.95
CA ARG A 86 8.14 -15.42 20.10
C ARG A 86 6.63 -15.22 19.93
N LYS A 87 6.09 -15.46 18.72
CA LYS A 87 4.69 -15.28 18.30
C LYS A 87 4.15 -13.90 18.64
N LEU A 88 3.92 -13.07 17.62
CA LEU A 88 3.25 -11.78 17.85
C LEU A 88 1.83 -12.03 18.34
N THR A 89 1.47 -11.41 19.46
CA THR A 89 0.06 -11.33 19.86
C THR A 89 -0.69 -10.35 18.96
N ASN A 90 -2.02 -10.47 18.89
CA ASN A 90 -2.84 -9.52 18.13
C ASN A 90 -2.69 -8.08 18.64
N ASP A 91 -2.49 -7.89 19.95
CA ASP A 91 -2.27 -6.56 20.53
C ASP A 91 -0.89 -6.00 20.18
N GLU A 92 0.15 -6.84 20.11
CA GLU A 92 1.48 -6.44 19.61
C GLU A 92 1.41 -6.10 18.11
N LEU A 93 0.66 -6.85 17.31
CA LEU A 93 0.42 -6.57 15.89
C LEU A 93 -0.26 -5.20 15.69
N LYS A 94 -1.31 -4.94 16.47
CA LYS A 94 -2.02 -3.65 16.48
C LYS A 94 -1.13 -2.50 16.95
N THR A 95 -0.33 -2.73 18.00
CA THR A 95 0.63 -1.74 18.50
C THR A 95 1.70 -1.40 17.47
N LEU A 96 2.23 -2.41 16.77
CA LEU A 96 3.20 -2.24 15.71
C LEU A 96 2.62 -1.39 14.56
N ALA A 97 1.42 -1.70 14.08
CA ALA A 97 0.77 -0.93 13.02
C ALA A 97 0.56 0.54 13.41
N ARG A 98 0.03 0.80 14.62
CA ARG A 98 -0.15 2.19 15.11
C ARG A 98 1.16 2.93 15.22
N LYS A 99 2.21 2.29 15.78
CA LYS A 99 3.53 2.92 15.92
C LYS A 99 4.17 3.21 14.56
N LEU A 100 4.06 2.33 13.58
CA LEU A 100 4.58 2.62 12.23
C LEU A 100 3.86 3.81 11.60
N GLY A 101 2.54 3.89 11.70
CA GLY A 101 1.76 5.03 11.21
C GLY A 101 2.13 6.34 11.90
N SER A 102 2.17 6.38 13.23
CA SER A 102 2.45 7.62 13.97
C SER A 102 3.91 8.06 13.89
N LEU A 103 4.88 7.14 14.03
CA LEU A 103 6.31 7.46 14.01
C LEU A 103 6.81 7.86 12.61
N SER A 104 6.07 7.50 11.56
CA SER A 104 6.32 7.97 10.20
C SER A 104 5.63 9.31 9.87
N GLY A 105 4.97 9.94 10.84
CA GLY A 105 4.33 11.25 10.69
C GLY A 105 2.95 11.20 10.04
N GLY A 106 2.22 10.09 10.18
CA GLY A 106 0.81 10.03 9.80
C GLY A 106 -0.07 10.97 10.66
N PRO A 107 -1.28 11.33 10.19
CA PRO A 107 -2.20 12.19 10.94
C PRO A 107 -2.52 11.64 12.33
N SER A 108 -2.68 12.53 13.31
CA SER A 108 -2.98 12.14 14.70
C SER A 108 -4.34 11.45 14.85
N GLU A 109 -5.25 11.71 13.91
CA GLU A 109 -6.60 11.18 13.81
C GLU A 109 -6.63 9.80 13.14
N SER A 110 -5.51 9.36 12.56
CA SER A 110 -5.39 8.04 11.93
C SER A 110 -5.22 6.94 12.97
N GLY A 111 -6.10 5.94 12.89
CA GLY A 111 -6.08 4.73 13.68
C GLY A 111 -5.86 3.48 12.83
N LEU A 112 -6.46 2.38 13.27
CA LEU A 112 -6.46 1.12 12.53
C LEU A 112 -7.75 1.00 11.72
N HIS A 113 -7.63 0.48 10.50
CA HIS A 113 -8.76 0.35 9.59
C HIS A 113 -9.73 -0.74 10.05
N ILE A 114 -11.03 -0.43 9.95
CA ILE A 114 -12.13 -1.36 10.16
C ILE A 114 -12.71 -1.73 8.79
N HIS A 115 -12.82 -3.03 8.50
CA HIS A 115 -13.24 -3.49 7.19
C HIS A 115 -14.73 -3.24 6.92
N PRO A 116 -15.12 -2.72 5.74
CA PRO A 116 -16.49 -2.28 5.49
C PRO A 116 -17.55 -3.38 5.54
N THR A 117 -17.16 -4.66 5.46
CA THR A 117 -18.10 -5.80 5.47
C THR A 117 -17.72 -6.92 6.44
N GLU A 118 -16.79 -6.69 7.37
CA GLU A 118 -16.42 -7.71 8.37
C GLU A 118 -16.74 -7.17 9.76
N HIS A 119 -17.92 -7.55 10.27
CA HIS A 119 -18.36 -7.20 11.62
C HIS A 119 -17.86 -8.27 12.59
N ARG A 120 -16.90 -7.94 13.45
CA ARG A 120 -16.23 -8.89 14.36
C ARG A 120 -16.06 -8.27 15.76
N PRO A 121 -15.81 -9.07 16.81
CA PRO A 121 -15.53 -8.55 18.15
C PRO A 121 -14.28 -7.66 18.22
N ASP A 122 -13.23 -7.97 17.45
CA ASP A 122 -12.05 -7.13 17.26
C ASP A 122 -12.05 -6.63 15.80
N GLU A 123 -12.55 -5.43 15.59
CA GLU A 123 -12.76 -4.82 14.27
C GLU A 123 -11.46 -4.25 13.65
N GLU A 124 -10.45 -3.99 14.49
CA GLU A 124 -9.12 -3.51 14.06
C GLU A 124 -8.21 -4.64 13.58
N LEU A 125 -8.64 -5.89 13.78
CA LEU A 125 -8.00 -7.08 13.27
C LEU A 125 -8.78 -7.60 12.05
N SER A 126 -8.07 -7.80 10.94
CA SER A 126 -8.60 -8.43 9.73
C SER A 126 -8.00 -9.82 9.54
N PRO A 127 -8.53 -10.88 10.19
CA PRO A 127 -8.24 -12.25 9.80
C PRO A 127 -8.45 -12.47 8.31
N ILE A 128 -7.36 -12.82 7.61
CA ILE A 128 -7.37 -13.15 6.20
C ILE A 128 -7.38 -14.66 6.06
N THR A 129 -8.56 -15.23 5.83
CA THR A 129 -8.75 -16.66 5.54
C THR A 129 -9.07 -16.86 4.06
N ARG A 130 -8.31 -17.72 3.39
CA ARG A 130 -8.64 -18.24 2.05
C ARG A 130 -8.53 -19.75 2.03
N SER A 131 -9.64 -20.41 1.71
CA SER A 131 -9.68 -21.85 1.43
C SER A 131 -10.07 -22.08 -0.03
N PHE A 132 -9.54 -23.16 -0.64
CA PHE A 132 -9.92 -23.57 -1.98
C PHE A 132 -11.42 -23.91 -2.11
N THR A 133 -12.03 -24.39 -1.03
CA THR A 133 -13.48 -24.71 -0.98
C THR A 133 -14.39 -23.48 -0.98
N GLN A 134 -13.83 -22.26 -0.82
CA GLN A 134 -14.64 -21.05 -0.94
C GLN A 134 -15.19 -20.94 -2.37
N PRO A 135 -16.52 -20.76 -2.54
CA PRO A 135 -17.14 -20.76 -3.86
C PRO A 135 -16.52 -19.69 -4.74
N ARG A 136 -15.92 -20.12 -5.87
CA ARG A 136 -15.43 -19.21 -6.90
C ARG A 136 -16.64 -18.53 -7.54
N ARG A 137 -16.65 -17.19 -7.58
CA ARG A 137 -17.71 -16.45 -8.27
C ARG A 137 -17.72 -16.85 -9.76
N PRO A 138 -18.87 -17.15 -10.37
CA PRO A 138 -18.97 -17.41 -11.81
C PRO A 138 -18.39 -16.24 -12.61
N GLY A 139 -17.68 -16.53 -13.71
CA GLY A 139 -17.09 -15.50 -14.59
C GLY A 139 -15.84 -14.80 -14.04
N ARG A 140 -15.24 -15.30 -12.94
CA ARG A 140 -13.96 -14.79 -12.44
C ARG A 140 -12.86 -15.06 -13.46
N SER A 141 -11.98 -14.08 -13.69
CA SER A 141 -10.77 -14.25 -14.49
C SER A 141 -9.92 -15.41 -13.94
N LEU A 142 -9.35 -16.20 -14.86
CA LEU A 142 -8.40 -17.27 -14.54
C LEU A 142 -6.98 -16.73 -14.32
N LEU A 143 -6.73 -15.46 -14.63
CA LEU A 143 -5.42 -14.83 -14.39
C LEU A 143 -5.21 -14.62 -12.89
N ALA A 144 -4.10 -15.15 -12.38
CA ALA A 144 -3.73 -15.00 -10.98
C ALA A 144 -3.55 -13.52 -10.57
N SER A 145 -3.20 -12.64 -11.51
CA SER A 145 -2.92 -11.22 -11.31
C SER A 145 -4.15 -10.31 -11.20
N VAL A 146 -5.38 -10.82 -11.40
CA VAL A 146 -6.60 -9.99 -11.40
C VAL A 146 -6.86 -9.28 -10.06
N GLY A 147 -6.26 -9.76 -8.97
CA GLY A 147 -6.39 -9.21 -7.63
C GLY A 147 -5.30 -8.22 -7.22
N VAL A 148 -4.41 -7.78 -8.13
CA VAL A 148 -3.35 -6.81 -7.79
C VAL A 148 -3.96 -5.50 -7.30
N HIS A 149 -3.56 -5.08 -6.11
CA HIS A 149 -4.10 -3.88 -5.45
C HIS A 149 -3.16 -3.28 -4.41
N SER A 150 -3.39 -2.01 -4.11
CA SER A 150 -3.06 -1.44 -2.80
C SER A 150 -4.33 -1.49 -1.94
N ASP A 151 -4.16 -1.78 -0.66
CA ASP A 151 -5.26 -1.90 0.30
C ASP A 151 -6.04 -0.58 0.41
N VAL A 152 -7.38 -0.68 0.42
CA VAL A 152 -8.27 0.41 0.89
C VAL A 152 -8.19 1.70 0.04
N THR A 153 -7.73 1.62 -1.21
CA THR A 153 -7.65 2.81 -2.09
C THR A 153 -9.01 3.42 -2.49
N PHE A 154 -10.12 2.82 -2.08
CA PHE A 154 -11.47 3.35 -2.29
C PHE A 154 -11.94 4.26 -1.14
N GLU A 155 -11.14 4.41 -0.08
CA GLU A 155 -11.41 5.35 1.02
C GLU A 155 -10.66 6.68 0.81
N PRO A 156 -11.19 7.82 1.26
CA PRO A 156 -10.49 9.10 1.18
C PRO A 156 -9.10 9.10 1.81
N ALA A 157 -8.95 8.51 3.00
CA ALA A 157 -7.67 8.28 3.67
C ALA A 157 -7.33 6.77 3.63
N PRO A 158 -6.59 6.28 2.62
CA PRO A 158 -6.29 4.86 2.48
C PRO A 158 -5.21 4.39 3.45
N SER A 159 -4.91 3.09 3.43
CA SER A 159 -3.84 2.49 4.23
C SER A 159 -2.47 3.13 3.97
N SER A 160 -1.71 3.38 5.04
CA SER A 160 -0.29 3.75 5.01
C SER A 160 0.62 2.52 5.08
N PHE A 161 0.38 1.66 6.07
CA PHE A 161 1.08 0.40 6.27
C PHE A 161 0.09 -0.73 6.52
N ALA A 162 0.46 -1.92 6.07
CA ALA A 162 -0.23 -3.14 6.47
C ALA A 162 0.78 -4.19 6.91
N ILE A 163 0.35 -4.99 7.88
CA ILE A 163 1.13 -6.05 8.51
C ILE A 163 0.33 -7.33 8.40
N LEU A 164 0.96 -8.40 7.93
CA LEU A 164 0.36 -9.73 7.87
C LEU A 164 1.27 -10.73 8.59
N ASN A 165 0.75 -11.35 9.65
CA ASN A 165 1.36 -12.50 10.30
C ASN A 165 0.69 -13.79 9.80
N MET A 166 1.46 -14.69 9.19
CA MET A 166 0.94 -15.93 8.60
C MET A 166 1.05 -17.09 9.61
N HIS A 167 -0.08 -17.70 10.01
CA HIS A 167 -0.09 -18.77 11.01
C HIS A 167 -0.65 -20.10 10.49
N THR A 168 -1.36 -20.10 9.36
CA THR A 168 -1.88 -21.32 8.71
C THR A 168 -1.47 -21.32 7.24
N LEU A 169 -0.81 -22.39 6.80
CA LEU A 169 -0.31 -22.55 5.44
C LEU A 169 -1.01 -23.72 4.74
N PRO A 170 -1.19 -23.66 3.40
CA PRO A 170 -1.63 -24.82 2.62
C PRO A 170 -0.69 -26.02 2.80
N ALA A 171 -1.23 -27.22 2.95
CA ALA A 171 -0.46 -28.42 3.28
C ALA A 171 0.50 -28.84 2.15
N GLU A 172 0.09 -28.64 0.91
CA GLU A 172 0.83 -28.95 -0.31
C GLU A 172 1.80 -27.83 -0.75
N GLY A 173 1.83 -26.72 -0.02
CA GLY A 173 2.56 -25.50 -0.41
C GLY A 173 1.73 -24.57 -1.31
N GLY A 174 2.38 -23.53 -1.84
CA GLY A 174 1.71 -22.42 -2.51
C GLY A 174 1.14 -21.40 -1.52
N GLY A 175 0.19 -20.58 -1.98
CA GLY A 175 -0.38 -19.51 -1.16
C GLY A 175 0.54 -18.29 -1.01
N ASP A 176 1.53 -18.17 -1.89
CA ASP A 176 2.51 -17.09 -1.90
C ASP A 176 1.84 -15.71 -2.03
N THR A 177 2.59 -14.67 -1.73
CA THR A 177 2.15 -13.30 -1.96
C THR A 177 3.20 -12.57 -2.78
N VAL A 178 2.74 -11.86 -3.81
CA VAL A 178 3.58 -11.08 -4.70
C VAL A 178 3.35 -9.61 -4.37
N TRP A 179 4.42 -8.85 -4.19
CA TRP A 179 4.40 -7.40 -4.09
C TRP A 179 5.05 -6.78 -5.31
N TYR A 180 4.58 -5.60 -5.71
CA TYR A 180 5.03 -4.84 -6.87
C TYR A 180 5.42 -3.43 -6.42
N SER A 181 6.55 -2.93 -6.90
CA SER A 181 7.03 -1.57 -6.57
C SER A 181 6.30 -0.52 -7.39
N ALA A 182 5.56 0.37 -6.73
CA ALA A 182 4.92 1.50 -7.40
C ALA A 182 5.94 2.53 -7.92
N TYR A 183 7.10 2.63 -7.26
CA TYR A 183 8.20 3.49 -7.70
C TYR A 183 8.80 2.99 -9.01
N GLU A 184 9.16 1.70 -9.07
CA GLU A 184 9.73 1.15 -10.29
C GLU A 184 8.69 1.16 -11.42
N ALA A 185 7.40 0.91 -11.12
CA ALA A 185 6.35 1.03 -12.12
C ALA A 185 6.25 2.45 -12.73
N TYR A 186 6.42 3.49 -11.90
CA TYR A 186 6.51 4.88 -12.37
C TYR A 186 7.77 5.11 -13.21
N ASP A 187 8.94 4.68 -12.73
CA ASP A 187 10.21 4.89 -13.40
C ASP A 187 10.31 4.16 -14.76
N ARG A 188 9.50 3.11 -14.99
CA ARG A 188 9.41 2.38 -16.27
C ARG A 188 8.67 3.14 -17.35
N LEU A 189 7.91 4.18 -16.99
CA LEU A 189 7.25 5.03 -17.96
C LEU A 189 8.30 5.90 -18.66
N SER A 190 8.08 6.22 -19.93
CA SER A 190 8.90 7.25 -20.58
C SER A 190 8.72 8.59 -19.84
N PRO A 191 9.75 9.46 -19.76
CA PRO A 191 9.63 10.73 -19.06
C PRO A 191 8.43 11.57 -19.50
N HIS A 192 8.14 11.62 -20.81
CA HIS A 192 6.97 12.33 -21.33
C HIS A 192 5.63 11.71 -20.93
N TYR A 193 5.55 10.38 -20.85
CA TYR A 193 4.32 9.72 -20.43
C TYR A 193 4.11 9.83 -18.93
N ALA A 194 5.19 9.75 -18.15
CA ALA A 194 5.18 10.03 -16.71
C ALA A 194 4.66 11.46 -16.46
N GLU A 195 5.29 12.47 -17.07
CA GLU A 195 4.90 13.89 -16.95
C GLU A 195 3.44 14.13 -17.36
N TRP A 196 2.96 13.49 -18.42
CA TRP A 196 1.55 13.61 -18.82
C TRP A 196 0.57 13.05 -17.78
N LEU A 197 0.95 11.99 -17.06
CA LEU A 197 0.14 11.42 -15.98
C LEU A 197 0.25 12.22 -14.68
N GLU A 198 1.30 13.02 -14.50
CA GLU A 198 1.45 13.90 -13.35
C GLU A 198 0.30 14.93 -13.33
N GLY A 199 -0.45 14.95 -12.23
CA GLY A 199 -1.61 15.83 -12.07
C GLY A 199 -2.96 15.24 -12.51
N LEU A 200 -2.97 14.09 -13.20
CA LEU A 200 -4.22 13.35 -13.44
C LEU A 200 -4.70 12.66 -12.17
N THR A 201 -6.01 12.44 -12.08
CA THR A 201 -6.65 11.74 -10.97
C THR A 201 -7.44 10.52 -11.45
N ALA A 202 -7.61 9.55 -10.57
CA ALA A 202 -8.33 8.32 -10.86
C ALA A 202 -9.38 8.03 -9.79
N LEU A 203 -10.54 7.55 -10.24
CA LEU A 203 -11.60 7.01 -9.39
C LEU A 203 -11.25 5.58 -8.97
N HIS A 204 -11.22 5.37 -7.65
CA HIS A 204 -11.11 4.07 -7.01
C HIS A 204 -12.47 3.69 -6.43
N ASP A 205 -12.93 2.47 -6.74
CA ASP A 205 -14.28 2.02 -6.45
C ASP A 205 -14.28 0.68 -5.71
N GLY A 206 -14.76 0.74 -4.46
CA GLY A 206 -14.97 -0.38 -3.56
C GLY A 206 -16.36 -1.04 -3.68
N ASN A 207 -17.17 -0.75 -4.71
CA ASN A 207 -18.53 -1.29 -4.86
C ASN A 207 -18.64 -2.83 -4.78
N GLY A 208 -17.54 -3.56 -5.04
CA GLY A 208 -17.46 -5.00 -4.77
C GLY A 208 -17.84 -5.38 -3.33
N PHE A 209 -17.62 -4.49 -2.36
CA PHE A 209 -18.02 -4.65 -0.96
C PHE A 209 -19.52 -4.45 -0.74
N HIS A 210 -20.18 -3.50 -1.42
CA HIS A 210 -21.64 -3.40 -1.40
C HIS A 210 -22.31 -4.66 -1.98
N LEU A 211 -21.79 -5.15 -3.10
CA LEU A 211 -22.28 -6.39 -3.72
C LEU A 211 -22.10 -7.59 -2.77
N ARG A 212 -20.97 -7.65 -2.05
CA ARG A 212 -20.73 -8.67 -1.02
C ARG A 212 -21.70 -8.53 0.15
N ALA A 213 -21.88 -7.32 0.68
CA ALA A 213 -22.77 -7.05 1.81
C ALA A 213 -24.21 -7.47 1.49
N LYS A 214 -24.71 -7.06 0.31
CA LYS A 214 -26.02 -7.48 -0.22
C LYS A 214 -26.15 -8.99 -0.34
N ALA A 215 -25.14 -9.67 -0.89
CA ALA A 215 -25.16 -11.12 -1.06
C ALA A 215 -25.16 -11.88 0.28
N LEU A 216 -24.57 -11.31 1.33
CA LEU A 216 -24.53 -11.88 2.67
C LEU A 216 -25.68 -11.41 3.58
N GLY A 217 -26.55 -10.51 3.10
CA GLY A 217 -27.62 -9.92 3.92
C GLY A 217 -27.11 -9.05 5.08
N ILE A 218 -25.90 -8.50 4.98
CA ILE A 218 -25.31 -7.62 5.99
C ILE A 218 -25.28 -6.18 5.48
N GLN A 219 -25.19 -5.22 6.40
CA GLN A 219 -24.93 -3.83 6.06
C GLN A 219 -23.44 -3.55 5.95
N VAL A 220 -23.07 -2.53 5.18
CA VAL A 220 -21.71 -2.00 5.23
C VAL A 220 -21.51 -1.22 6.53
N HIS A 221 -20.30 -1.21 7.07
CA HIS A 221 -19.97 -0.41 8.24
C HIS A 221 -19.98 1.07 7.87
N GLU A 222 -20.94 1.84 8.39
CA GLU A 222 -21.09 3.28 8.10
C GLU A 222 -20.39 4.20 9.10
N GLY A 223 -19.95 3.69 10.25
CA GLY A 223 -19.13 4.46 11.19
C GLY A 223 -17.71 4.72 10.66
N PRO A 224 -16.88 5.47 11.42
CA PRO A 224 -15.49 5.71 11.07
C PRO A 224 -14.70 4.41 10.91
N ARG A 225 -14.00 4.25 9.78
CA ARG A 225 -13.16 3.08 9.45
C ARG A 225 -11.68 3.40 9.63
N GLY A 226 -11.32 3.82 10.85
CA GLY A 226 -9.95 4.15 11.24
C GLY A 226 -9.51 5.59 10.96
N HIS A 227 -10.35 6.42 10.35
CA HIS A 227 -10.10 7.85 10.17
C HIS A 227 -11.44 8.61 10.03
N PRO A 228 -11.57 9.86 10.52
CA PRO A 228 -12.83 10.62 10.44
C PRO A 228 -13.33 10.89 9.02
N LYS A 229 -12.45 10.83 8.00
CA LYS A 229 -12.83 10.94 6.58
C LYS A 229 -13.33 9.62 5.97
N ASN A 230 -13.05 8.49 6.60
CA ASN A 230 -13.45 7.17 6.10
C ASN A 230 -14.76 6.76 6.78
N VAL A 231 -15.85 7.42 6.41
CA VAL A 231 -17.15 7.28 7.09
C VAL A 231 -18.28 7.21 6.07
N GLY A 232 -19.40 6.63 6.46
CA GLY A 232 -20.59 6.47 5.64
C GLY A 232 -20.50 5.32 4.65
N ALA A 233 -21.56 5.15 3.86
CA ALA A 233 -21.68 4.04 2.92
C ALA A 233 -20.91 4.26 1.61
N ASN A 234 -20.44 5.47 1.28
CA ASN A 234 -19.74 5.69 0.01
C ASN A 234 -18.32 5.09 0.05
N LEU A 235 -18.10 4.00 -0.68
CA LEU A 235 -16.80 3.34 -0.83
C LEU A 235 -16.15 3.73 -2.16
N GLN A 236 -16.05 5.04 -2.42
CA GLN A 236 -15.41 5.58 -3.61
C GLN A 236 -14.56 6.80 -3.24
N ALA A 237 -13.38 6.89 -3.84
CA ALA A 237 -12.46 8.00 -3.66
C ALA A 237 -11.74 8.33 -4.96
N VAL A 238 -11.35 9.60 -5.12
CA VAL A 238 -10.55 10.08 -6.25
C VAL A 238 -9.15 10.42 -5.73
N HIS A 239 -8.13 9.87 -6.38
CA HIS A 239 -6.74 10.02 -5.96
C HIS A 239 -5.84 10.36 -7.15
N PRO A 240 -4.67 10.98 -6.94
CA PRO A 240 -3.70 11.18 -8.01
C PRO A 240 -3.28 9.87 -8.67
N VAL A 241 -3.13 9.85 -10.00
CA VAL A 241 -2.58 8.71 -10.75
C VAL A 241 -1.12 8.48 -10.35
N ILE A 242 -0.36 9.55 -10.15
CA ILE A 242 0.99 9.52 -9.57
C ILE A 242 0.90 10.07 -8.15
N ARG A 243 1.25 9.26 -7.16
CA ARG A 243 1.24 9.62 -5.75
C ARG A 243 2.65 9.91 -5.25
N THR A 244 2.77 10.89 -4.37
CA THR A 244 3.94 11.10 -3.54
C THR A 244 3.84 10.27 -2.26
N ASN A 245 4.85 9.44 -1.97
CA ASN A 245 4.97 8.77 -0.68
C ASN A 245 5.30 9.82 0.40
N PRO A 246 4.48 9.95 1.45
CA PRO A 246 4.70 10.94 2.50
C PRO A 246 6.03 10.74 3.24
N VAL A 247 6.55 9.51 3.34
CA VAL A 247 7.75 9.16 4.12
C VAL A 247 9.04 9.52 3.39
N THR A 248 9.10 9.22 2.10
CA THR A 248 10.33 9.29 1.29
C THR A 248 10.31 10.39 0.25
N GLY A 249 9.14 10.93 -0.07
CA GLY A 249 8.98 12.06 -0.98
C GLY A 249 9.06 13.41 -0.27
N CYS A 250 9.19 14.46 -1.08
CA CYS A 250 9.03 15.83 -0.62
C CYS A 250 7.55 16.19 -0.55
N ALA A 251 7.20 17.06 0.39
CA ALA A 251 5.92 17.75 0.42
C ALA A 251 6.27 19.24 0.50
N SER A 252 6.02 20.13 -0.47
CA SER A 252 6.34 21.55 -0.27
C SER A 252 5.46 22.50 -1.08
N PRO A 253 5.04 23.65 -0.50
CA PRO A 253 4.61 24.82 -1.25
C PRO A 253 5.71 25.89 -1.47
N SER A 254 7.00 25.62 -1.21
CA SER A 254 8.12 26.59 -1.34
C SER A 254 9.43 25.93 -1.84
N PRO A 255 10.32 26.64 -2.57
CA PRO A 255 11.06 26.09 -3.71
C PRO A 255 12.26 25.22 -3.32
N ALA A 256 12.46 24.14 -4.09
CA ALA A 256 13.68 23.39 -4.46
C ALA A 256 14.74 23.00 -3.39
N PHE A 257 15.07 23.88 -2.43
CA PHE A 257 16.21 23.75 -1.53
C PHE A 257 16.09 22.61 -0.50
N ALA A 258 14.87 22.29 -0.03
CA ALA A 258 14.69 21.23 0.98
C ALA A 258 14.92 19.82 0.41
N CYS A 259 14.74 19.63 -0.90
CA CYS A 259 14.96 18.35 -1.58
C CYS A 259 16.40 18.23 -2.13
N GLU A 260 17.05 19.34 -2.47
CA GLU A 260 18.44 19.37 -2.97
C GLU A 260 19.50 18.90 -1.97
N LEU A 261 19.22 18.98 -0.67
CA LEU A 261 20.16 18.58 0.39
C LEU A 261 20.08 17.11 0.81
N ALA A 262 19.07 16.35 0.35
CA ALA A 262 18.94 14.91 0.62
C ALA A 262 19.82 14.03 -0.30
N ASP A 263 20.86 14.62 -0.91
CA ASP A 263 21.55 14.06 -2.07
C ASP A 263 22.75 13.16 -1.71
N LYS A 264 22.90 12.12 -2.54
CA LYS A 264 24.00 11.13 -2.68
C LYS A 264 24.03 9.84 -1.86
N ALA A 265 23.20 9.63 -0.84
CA ALA A 265 23.18 8.33 -0.14
C ALA A 265 21.79 7.72 0.11
N HIS A 266 20.71 8.51 0.06
CA HIS A 266 19.49 8.17 0.80
C HIS A 266 18.19 8.44 0.04
N LEU A 267 17.96 7.69 -1.07
CA LEU A 267 16.65 7.27 -1.60
C LEU A 267 15.44 8.19 -1.26
N SER A 268 15.47 9.47 -1.66
CA SER A 268 14.31 10.37 -1.62
C SER A 268 13.38 10.13 -2.83
N ALA A 269 13.03 8.86 -3.04
CA ALA A 269 12.07 8.44 -4.05
C ALA A 269 10.66 8.73 -3.54
N GLY A 270 10.00 9.72 -4.12
CA GLY A 270 8.66 10.13 -3.71
C GLY A 270 7.58 9.64 -4.65
N LYS A 271 7.82 9.68 -5.96
CA LYS A 271 6.77 9.43 -6.96
C LYS A 271 6.58 7.94 -7.23
N GLY A 272 5.34 7.46 -7.10
CA GLY A 272 4.93 6.11 -7.47
C GLY A 272 3.59 6.09 -8.18
N LEU A 273 3.41 5.12 -9.07
CA LEU A 273 2.13 4.88 -9.73
C LEU A 273 1.08 4.47 -8.69
N PHE A 274 -0.12 5.03 -8.73
CA PHE A 274 -1.17 4.80 -7.73
C PHE A 274 -2.52 4.43 -8.36
N VAL A 275 -2.47 3.56 -9.37
CA VAL A 275 -3.65 2.92 -9.96
C VAL A 275 -3.52 1.42 -9.85
N ASN A 276 -4.63 0.70 -9.68
CA ASN A 276 -4.60 -0.76 -9.58
C ASN A 276 -5.85 -1.44 -10.17
N PRO A 277 -5.70 -2.66 -10.74
CA PRO A 277 -6.81 -3.37 -11.37
C PRO A 277 -8.01 -3.63 -10.44
N ALA A 278 -7.77 -3.87 -9.15
CA ALA A 278 -8.83 -4.26 -8.23
C ALA A 278 -9.82 -3.13 -7.94
N PHE A 279 -9.35 -1.87 -7.87
CA PHE A 279 -10.19 -0.74 -7.45
C PHE A 279 -10.28 0.40 -8.47
N THR A 280 -9.25 0.66 -9.27
CA THR A 280 -9.27 1.80 -10.19
C THR A 280 -10.21 1.54 -11.38
N ARG A 281 -11.06 2.51 -11.70
CA ARG A 281 -12.09 2.39 -12.75
C ARG A 281 -11.95 3.40 -13.87
N LYS A 282 -11.54 4.63 -13.55
CA LYS A 282 -11.53 5.73 -14.50
C LYS A 282 -10.44 6.74 -14.15
N ILE A 283 -9.71 7.25 -15.14
CA ILE A 283 -8.94 8.48 -15.02
C ILE A 283 -9.91 9.63 -15.31
N VAL A 284 -10.08 10.53 -14.35
CA VAL A 284 -11.23 11.45 -14.28
C VAL A 284 -11.20 12.46 -15.42
N GLU A 285 -10.01 12.94 -15.77
CA GLU A 285 -9.78 13.98 -16.77
C GLU A 285 -9.79 13.46 -18.21
N LEU A 286 -9.81 12.14 -18.41
CA LEU A 286 -9.81 11.52 -19.73
C LEU A 286 -11.22 11.10 -20.16
N ASN A 287 -11.45 11.00 -21.47
CA ASN A 287 -12.66 10.34 -21.96
C ASN A 287 -12.61 8.83 -21.67
N GLU A 288 -13.74 8.14 -21.87
CA GLU A 288 -13.86 6.72 -21.51
C GLU A 288 -12.84 5.84 -22.24
N ASP A 289 -12.66 6.04 -23.55
CA ASP A 289 -11.77 5.22 -24.38
C ASP A 289 -10.30 5.45 -24.02
N GLU A 290 -9.91 6.71 -23.83
CA GLU A 290 -8.58 7.11 -23.37
C GLU A 290 -8.28 6.53 -21.99
N SER A 291 -9.18 6.72 -21.02
CA SER A 291 -9.05 6.21 -19.66
C SER A 291 -8.86 4.68 -19.66
N GLN A 292 -9.69 3.95 -20.39
CA GLN A 292 -9.60 2.49 -20.45
C GLN A 292 -8.28 2.02 -21.07
N GLN A 293 -7.84 2.64 -22.17
CA GLN A 293 -6.58 2.28 -22.82
C GLN A 293 -5.37 2.60 -21.94
N THR A 294 -5.35 3.79 -21.33
CA THR A 294 -4.29 4.21 -20.42
C THR A 294 -4.22 3.30 -19.19
N LEU A 295 -5.33 3.04 -18.52
CA LEU A 295 -5.36 2.14 -17.35
C LEU A 295 -4.92 0.73 -17.72
N LYS A 296 -5.35 0.20 -18.88
CA LYS A 296 -4.91 -1.11 -19.37
C LYS A 296 -3.38 -1.18 -19.49
N TYR A 297 -2.77 -0.17 -20.11
CA TYR A 297 -1.30 -0.11 -20.24
C TYR A 297 -0.62 -0.01 -18.86
N LEU A 298 -1.12 0.86 -17.98
CA LEU A 298 -0.56 1.02 -16.63
C LEU A 298 -0.65 -0.27 -15.81
N TYR A 299 -1.74 -1.03 -15.94
CA TYR A 299 -1.86 -2.35 -15.32
C TYR A 299 -0.86 -3.36 -15.90
N SER A 300 -0.65 -3.36 -17.22
CA SER A 300 0.38 -4.19 -17.86
C SER A 300 1.77 -3.83 -17.36
N VAL A 301 2.10 -2.54 -17.20
CA VAL A 301 3.38 -2.11 -16.60
C VAL A 301 3.57 -2.71 -15.20
N ILE A 302 2.54 -2.73 -14.37
CA ILE A 302 2.62 -3.32 -13.02
C ILE A 302 2.77 -4.85 -13.10
N ILE A 303 1.96 -5.53 -13.91
CA ILE A 303 1.80 -6.99 -13.87
C ILE A 303 2.87 -7.73 -14.68
N GLU A 304 3.28 -7.18 -15.82
CA GLU A 304 4.14 -7.89 -16.80
C GLU A 304 5.63 -7.66 -16.52
N ASN A 305 6.01 -6.63 -15.75
CA ASN A 305 7.40 -6.40 -15.36
C ASN A 305 7.77 -7.31 -14.17
N HIS A 306 8.39 -8.45 -14.47
CA HIS A 306 8.78 -9.41 -13.43
C HIS A 306 9.95 -8.94 -12.56
N ASP A 307 10.66 -7.89 -12.97
CA ASP A 307 11.82 -7.32 -12.30
C ASP A 307 11.48 -6.18 -11.32
N LEU A 308 10.20 -5.75 -11.27
CA LEU A 308 9.70 -4.79 -10.27
C LEU A 308 8.94 -5.44 -9.10
N GLN A 309 8.87 -6.77 -9.07
CA GLN A 309 8.13 -7.54 -8.07
C GLN A 309 9.04 -8.38 -7.18
N VAL A 310 8.56 -8.66 -5.96
CA VAL A 310 9.08 -9.72 -5.09
C VAL A 310 7.96 -10.70 -4.78
N ARG A 311 8.19 -11.98 -5.06
CA ARG A 311 7.32 -13.08 -4.65
C ARG A 311 7.87 -13.67 -3.35
N TYR A 312 7.04 -13.69 -2.31
CA TYR A 312 7.40 -14.24 -1.02
C TYR A 312 6.64 -15.54 -0.78
N ARG A 313 7.40 -16.60 -0.53
CA ARG A 313 6.89 -17.89 -0.04
C ARG A 313 6.90 -17.87 1.47
N TRP A 314 5.72 -18.08 2.05
CA TRP A 314 5.50 -18.00 3.49
C TRP A 314 6.02 -19.25 4.22
N ASP A 315 6.68 -19.04 5.35
CA ASP A 315 6.85 -20.04 6.41
C ASP A 315 5.97 -19.72 7.63
N LEU A 316 5.85 -20.69 8.54
CA LEU A 316 5.01 -20.57 9.72
C LEU A 316 5.46 -19.41 10.62
N ASN A 317 4.52 -18.53 10.97
CA ASN A 317 4.71 -17.31 11.76
C ASN A 317 5.57 -16.22 11.09
N ASP A 318 5.86 -16.33 9.80
CA ASP A 318 6.47 -15.22 9.08
C ASP A 318 5.58 -13.98 9.13
N VAL A 319 6.22 -12.80 9.13
CA VAL A 319 5.55 -11.51 9.08
C VAL A 319 6.04 -10.72 7.88
N ALA A 320 5.11 -10.21 7.08
CA ALA A 320 5.39 -9.17 6.09
C ALA A 320 4.80 -7.84 6.56
N ILE A 321 5.56 -6.76 6.36
CA ILE A 321 5.10 -5.38 6.57
C ILE A 321 5.37 -4.60 5.31
N TRP A 322 4.34 -3.96 4.74
CA TRP A 322 4.50 -3.17 3.52
C TRP A 322 3.93 -1.77 3.65
N SER A 323 4.53 -0.85 2.88
CA SER A 323 4.04 0.51 2.67
C SER A 323 3.00 0.45 1.56
N ASN A 324 1.75 0.70 1.93
CA ASN A 324 0.64 0.68 0.99
C ASN A 324 0.56 1.97 0.15
N THR A 325 1.32 2.99 0.52
CA THR A 325 1.51 4.22 -0.26
C THR A 325 2.41 4.05 -1.47
N SER A 326 3.19 2.95 -1.53
CA SER A 326 4.22 2.73 -2.55
C SER A 326 4.29 1.29 -3.09
N SER A 327 3.31 0.44 -2.76
CA SER A 327 3.30 -0.94 -3.21
C SER A 327 1.91 -1.43 -3.59
N PHE A 328 1.90 -2.36 -4.53
CA PHE A 328 0.75 -3.22 -4.79
C PHE A 328 1.08 -4.63 -4.32
N HIS A 329 0.05 -5.44 -4.10
CA HIS A 329 0.23 -6.86 -3.79
C HIS A 329 -0.92 -7.72 -4.29
N ASN A 330 -0.66 -9.01 -4.37
CA ASN A 330 -1.63 -10.02 -4.75
C ASN A 330 -1.29 -11.37 -4.11
N VAL A 331 -2.33 -12.08 -3.66
CA VAL A 331 -2.18 -13.45 -3.16
C VAL A 331 -2.31 -14.44 -4.32
N THR A 332 -1.37 -15.38 -4.39
CA THR A 332 -1.45 -16.50 -5.32
C THR A 332 -2.32 -17.59 -4.69
N VAL A 333 -3.41 -17.95 -5.38
CA VAL A 333 -4.32 -19.02 -4.94
C VAL A 333 -4.09 -20.24 -5.84
N ASP A 334 -2.98 -20.93 -5.59
CA ASP A 334 -2.44 -22.06 -6.34
C ASP A 334 -2.42 -23.39 -5.55
N TYR A 335 -3.25 -23.47 -4.51
CA TYR A 335 -3.48 -24.66 -3.67
C TYR A 335 -4.91 -25.19 -3.85
N GLU A 336 -5.16 -26.47 -3.53
CA GLU A 336 -6.38 -27.21 -3.88
C GLU A 336 -7.06 -27.91 -2.68
N GLY A 337 -8.21 -28.55 -2.93
CA GLY A 337 -8.90 -29.39 -1.95
C GLY A 337 -9.36 -28.64 -0.69
N GLU A 338 -9.05 -29.20 0.48
CA GLU A 338 -9.42 -28.64 1.79
C GLU A 338 -8.36 -27.69 2.35
N SER A 339 -7.30 -27.38 1.59
CA SER A 339 -6.22 -26.54 2.09
C SER A 339 -6.67 -25.12 2.43
N VAL A 340 -6.11 -24.63 3.53
CA VAL A 340 -6.44 -23.33 4.12
C VAL A 340 -5.18 -22.51 4.27
N ARG A 341 -5.29 -21.22 3.92
CA ARG A 341 -4.29 -20.20 4.16
C ARG A 341 -4.89 -19.14 5.07
N GLU A 342 -4.29 -18.93 6.24
CA GLU A 342 -4.77 -17.96 7.21
C GLU A 342 -3.66 -17.14 7.85
N GLY A 343 -3.93 -15.85 8.00
CA GLY A 343 -3.07 -14.95 8.75
C GLY A 343 -3.86 -13.79 9.34
N ASN A 344 -3.29 -13.17 10.37
CA ASN A 344 -3.84 -11.99 10.99
C ASN A 344 -3.26 -10.75 10.32
N ARG A 345 -4.13 -9.89 9.78
CA ARG A 345 -3.74 -8.61 9.19
C ARG A 345 -4.18 -7.44 10.07
N THR A 346 -3.30 -6.48 10.24
CA THR A 346 -3.66 -5.14 10.74
C THR A 346 -3.21 -4.09 9.74
N VAL A 347 -4.00 -3.04 9.61
CA VAL A 347 -3.83 -1.99 8.62
C VAL A 347 -3.86 -0.63 9.31
N ALA A 348 -2.77 0.13 9.23
CA ALA A 348 -2.71 1.51 9.70
C ALA A 348 -3.27 2.43 8.61
N VAL A 349 -4.16 3.34 9.00
CA VAL A 349 -4.68 4.36 8.08
C VAL A 349 -3.65 5.49 7.90
N GLY A 350 -3.54 6.01 6.68
CA GLY A 350 -2.64 7.10 6.32
C GLY A 350 -3.35 8.43 6.17
N GLU A 351 -2.69 9.34 5.47
CA GLU A 351 -3.21 10.60 4.95
C GLU A 351 -3.95 10.42 3.62
N GLU A 352 -4.68 11.47 3.22
CA GLU A 352 -5.22 11.54 1.86
C GLU A 352 -4.08 11.58 0.82
N PRO A 353 -4.11 10.74 -0.24
CA PRO A 353 -3.08 10.72 -1.25
C PRO A 353 -2.93 12.08 -1.95
N PHE A 354 -1.69 12.47 -2.21
CA PHE A 354 -1.35 13.72 -2.88
C PHE A 354 -0.24 13.48 -3.90
N PHE A 355 -0.10 14.43 -4.82
CA PHE A 355 1.01 14.54 -5.74
C PHE A 355 1.79 15.81 -5.42
N ASP A 356 3.10 15.71 -5.35
CA ASP A 356 4.00 16.86 -5.23
C ASP A 356 4.95 16.89 -6.44
N PRO A 357 4.88 17.91 -7.31
CA PRO A 357 5.77 18.03 -8.46
C PRO A 357 7.26 18.15 -8.08
N ALA A 358 7.58 18.61 -6.87
CA ALA A 358 8.96 18.70 -6.37
C ALA A 358 9.55 17.35 -5.93
N SER A 359 8.72 16.31 -5.79
CA SER A 359 9.22 14.95 -5.55
C SER A 359 9.90 14.37 -6.79
N LYS A 360 10.85 13.47 -6.58
CA LYS A 360 11.58 12.80 -7.67
C LYS A 360 11.10 11.36 -7.87
N GLY A 361 11.25 10.86 -9.09
CA GLY A 361 11.25 9.42 -9.38
C GLY A 361 12.42 8.74 -8.67
N ARG A 362 12.37 7.42 -8.49
CA ARG A 362 13.44 6.74 -7.73
C ARG A 362 14.74 6.72 -8.51
N ARG A 363 14.71 6.45 -9.82
CA ARG A 363 15.89 6.49 -10.67
C ARG A 363 16.54 7.87 -10.70
N GLU A 364 15.72 8.91 -10.82
CA GLU A 364 16.17 10.30 -10.75
C GLU A 364 16.86 10.61 -9.42
N ALA A 365 16.24 10.23 -8.29
CA ALA A 365 16.82 10.39 -6.95
C ALA A 365 18.11 9.59 -6.74
N LEU A 366 18.34 8.53 -7.53
CA LEU A 366 19.56 7.72 -7.51
C LEU A 366 20.60 8.17 -8.56
N GLY A 367 20.32 9.20 -9.35
CA GLY A 367 21.19 9.64 -10.45
C GLY A 367 21.32 8.61 -11.58
N LEU A 368 20.35 7.70 -11.73
CA LEU A 368 20.32 6.70 -12.78
C LEU A 368 19.61 7.26 -14.03
N PRO A 369 20.04 6.89 -15.24
CA PRO A 369 19.36 7.34 -16.47
C PRO A 369 17.94 6.76 -16.54
N PRO A 370 17.00 7.38 -17.27
CA PRO A 370 15.71 6.76 -17.57
C PRO A 370 15.92 5.44 -18.35
N TRP A 371 14.88 4.62 -18.46
CA TRP A 371 14.94 3.35 -19.19
C TRP A 371 14.95 3.47 -20.72
N LEU A 372 14.97 4.69 -21.26
CA LEU A 372 14.96 4.98 -22.70
C LEU A 372 16.36 5.12 -23.31
#